data_AF-U6DWY0-F1
#
_entry.id   AF-U6DWY0-F1
#
_cell.length_a   1.000
_cell.length_b   1.000
_cell.length_c   1.000
_cell.angle_alpha   90.00
_cell.angle_beta   90.00
_cell.angle_gamma   90.00
#
_symmetry.space_group_name_H-M   'P 1'
#
loop_
_entity.id
_entity.type
_entity.pdbx_description
1 polymer ?
#
loop_
_entity_poly.entity_id
_entity_poly.type
_entity_poly.pdbx_seq_one_letter_code
_entity_poly.pdbx_strand_id
1 'polypeptide(L)'
;MTSASKGILRPFLIVCIILGCFMACLLIYIKPTNSWIFSPMESASSVLKMKNFFSTKTDYFNETTILIWVWPFGQTFDLTSCQAMFNIQGCHLTTDRSLYNKSHAVLIHHRDISWDLTNLPQQARPPFQKWIWMNLESPTHTPQKSGIEHLFNLTLTYRRDSDIQVPYGFLTVSTN
;
A
#
# COMPACT_ATOMS: atom_id res chain seq x y z
N MET A 1 -29.13 -66.08 14.81
CA MET A 1 -28.29 -65.03 14.19
C MET A 1 -28.43 -63.76 15.02
N THR A 2 -27.64 -63.59 16.07
CA THR A 2 -27.72 -62.46 17.00
C THR A 2 -26.66 -61.43 16.65
N SER A 3 -27.12 -60.21 16.38
CA SER A 3 -26.35 -59.07 15.88
C SER A 3 -25.41 -58.51 16.96
N ALA A 4 -24.12 -58.84 16.85
CA ALA A 4 -23.04 -58.27 17.65
C ALA A 4 -22.42 -57.08 16.89
N SER A 5 -23.13 -55.96 16.78
CA SER A 5 -22.66 -54.75 16.05
C SER A 5 -22.72 -53.45 16.87
N LYS A 6 -23.26 -53.48 18.10
CA LYS A 6 -23.50 -52.26 18.89
C LYS A 6 -22.32 -51.78 19.76
N GLY A 7 -21.27 -52.59 19.94
CA GLY A 7 -20.13 -52.25 20.83
C GLY A 7 -18.99 -51.46 20.17
N ILE A 8 -18.83 -51.57 18.84
CA ILE A 8 -17.68 -51.02 18.10
C ILE A 8 -17.99 -49.65 17.49
N LEU A 9 -19.25 -49.35 17.20
CA LEU A 9 -19.65 -48.10 16.54
C LEU A 9 -19.37 -46.86 17.40
N ARG A 10 -19.52 -47.00 18.72
CA ARG A 10 -19.40 -45.90 19.70
C ARG A 10 -17.96 -45.38 19.86
N PRO A 11 -16.92 -46.23 20.04
CA PRO A 11 -15.54 -45.75 20.08
C PRO A 11 -15.08 -45.22 18.72
N PHE A 12 -15.56 -45.79 17.60
CA PHE A 12 -15.24 -45.28 16.26
C PHE A 12 -15.74 -43.85 16.06
N LEU A 13 -16.97 -43.54 16.48
CA LEU A 13 -17.52 -42.19 16.41
C LEU A 13 -16.70 -41.18 17.21
N ILE A 14 -16.24 -41.56 18.41
CA ILE A 14 -15.41 -40.68 19.26
C ILE A 14 -14.06 -40.39 18.59
N VAL A 15 -13.42 -41.42 18.01
CA VAL A 15 -12.14 -41.26 17.29
C VAL A 15 -12.30 -40.34 16.07
N CYS A 16 -13.38 -40.48 15.31
CA CYS A 16 -13.66 -39.60 14.16
C CYS A 16 -13.87 -38.14 14.59
N ILE A 17 -14.56 -37.89 15.71
CA ILE A 17 -14.76 -36.54 16.24
C ILE A 17 -13.42 -35.93 16.66
N ILE A 18 -12.59 -36.67 17.39
CA ILE A 18 -11.27 -36.18 17.84
C ILE A 18 -10.37 -35.85 16.64
N LEU A 19 -10.32 -36.72 15.62
CA LEU A 19 -9.56 -36.47 14.39
C LEU A 19 -10.08 -35.24 13.63
N GLY A 20 -11.41 -35.08 13.53
CA GLY A 20 -12.03 -33.92 12.90
C GLY A 20 -11.68 -32.61 13.60
N CYS A 21 -11.77 -32.58 14.94
CA CYS A 21 -11.40 -31.42 15.74
C CYS A 21 -9.90 -31.09 15.59
N PHE A 22 -9.03 -32.10 15.59
CA PHE A 22 -7.58 -31.89 15.41
C PHE A 22 -7.25 -31.30 14.03
N MET A 23 -7.88 -31.81 12.96
CA MET A 23 -7.72 -31.26 11.61
C MET A 23 -8.24 -29.82 11.49
N ALA A 24 -9.38 -29.49 12.11
CA ALA A 24 -9.88 -28.12 12.13
C ALA A 24 -8.93 -27.18 12.89
N CYS A 25 -8.40 -27.60 14.04
CA CYS A 25 -7.40 -26.84 14.78
C CYS A 25 -6.11 -26.65 13.98
N LEU A 26 -5.65 -27.67 13.24
CA LEU A 26 -4.51 -27.55 12.33
C LEU A 26 -4.80 -26.57 11.19
N LEU A 27 -6.00 -26.56 10.60
CA LEU A 27 -6.36 -25.61 9.54
C LEU A 27 -6.51 -24.16 10.05
N ILE A 28 -6.86 -23.96 11.31
CA ILE A 28 -6.91 -22.63 11.95
C ILE A 28 -5.50 -22.17 12.34
N TYR A 29 -4.66 -23.08 12.83
CA TYR A 29 -3.31 -22.79 13.30
C TYR A 29 -2.31 -22.60 12.15
N ILE A 30 -2.40 -23.46 11.13
CA ILE A 30 -1.72 -23.26 9.86
C ILE A 30 -2.51 -22.18 9.13
N LYS A 31 -2.10 -20.91 9.31
CA LYS A 31 -2.50 -19.84 8.40
C LYS A 31 -2.40 -20.40 6.98
N PRO A 32 -3.48 -20.44 6.18
CA PRO A 32 -3.38 -20.90 4.82
C PRO A 32 -2.46 -19.90 4.13
N THR A 33 -1.21 -20.31 3.91
CA THR A 33 -0.32 -19.62 2.99
C THR A 33 -0.96 -19.85 1.64
N ASN A 34 -1.83 -18.94 1.22
CA ASN A 34 -2.40 -18.90 -0.11
C ASN A 34 -1.27 -18.63 -1.11
N SER A 35 -0.39 -19.61 -1.30
CA SER A 35 0.59 -19.66 -2.39
C SER A 35 -0.11 -19.72 -3.75
N TRP A 36 -1.39 -20.11 -3.77
CA TRP A 36 -2.25 -20.14 -4.96
C TRP A 36 -2.76 -18.76 -5.41
N ILE A 37 -2.56 -17.69 -4.64
CA ILE A 37 -2.83 -16.29 -5.07
C ILE A 37 -1.54 -15.46 -5.05
N PHE A 38 -0.39 -16.10 -5.21
CA PHE A 38 0.76 -15.37 -5.73
C PHE A 38 0.66 -15.39 -7.24
N SER A 39 0.06 -14.34 -7.81
CA SER A 39 0.40 -13.94 -9.16
C SER A 39 1.93 -13.95 -9.28
N PRO A 40 2.51 -14.45 -10.39
CA PRO A 40 3.95 -14.40 -10.59
C PRO A 40 4.40 -12.98 -10.32
N MET A 41 5.47 -12.84 -9.52
CA MET A 41 6.15 -11.57 -9.28
C MET A 41 6.20 -10.82 -10.61
N GLU A 42 5.50 -9.69 -10.70
CA GLU A 42 5.42 -8.92 -11.94
C GLU A 42 6.85 -8.60 -12.37
N SER A 43 7.29 -9.36 -13.38
CA SER A 43 8.58 -9.25 -14.03
C SER A 43 8.79 -7.81 -14.49
N ALA A 44 10.04 -7.38 -14.65
CA ALA A 44 10.42 -6.11 -15.28
C ALA A 44 9.65 -5.79 -16.58
N SER A 45 9.04 -6.80 -17.20
CA SER A 45 8.00 -6.66 -18.22
C SER A 45 6.83 -5.74 -17.85
N SER A 46 6.36 -5.63 -16.60
CA SER A 46 5.25 -4.73 -16.24
C SER A 46 5.68 -3.27 -16.23
N VAL A 47 6.90 -2.98 -15.74
CA VAL A 47 7.53 -1.65 -15.82
C VAL A 47 7.81 -1.26 -17.28
N LEU A 48 8.33 -2.18 -18.10
CA LEU A 48 8.50 -1.95 -19.54
C LEU A 48 7.17 -1.79 -20.28
N LYS A 49 6.14 -2.54 -19.89
CA LYS A 49 4.78 -2.42 -20.45
C LYS A 49 4.13 -1.10 -20.05
N MET A 50 4.37 -0.62 -18.84
CA MET A 50 3.97 0.71 -18.39
C MET A 50 4.71 1.81 -19.16
N LYS A 51 6.03 1.67 -19.35
CA LYS A 51 6.84 2.58 -20.17
C LYS A 51 6.34 2.65 -21.61
N ASN A 52 5.97 1.50 -22.21
CA ASN A 52 5.42 1.44 -23.56
C ASN A 52 3.99 1.99 -23.64
N PHE A 53 3.19 1.88 -22.57
CA PHE A 53 1.86 2.49 -22.49
C PHE A 53 1.93 4.03 -22.43
N PHE A 54 2.94 4.59 -21.77
CA PHE A 54 3.16 6.04 -21.72
C PHE A 54 3.79 6.62 -23.00
N SER A 55 4.39 5.80 -23.86
CA SER A 55 5.20 6.27 -24.99
C SER A 55 4.43 6.51 -26.31
N THR A 56 3.14 6.17 -26.40
CA THR A 56 2.41 6.20 -27.70
C THR A 56 1.19 7.11 -27.76
N LYS A 57 1.06 8.09 -26.86
CA LYS A 57 -0.02 9.08 -26.95
C LYS A 57 0.57 10.49 -26.99
N THR A 58 0.54 11.09 -28.18
CA THR A 58 0.60 12.54 -28.37
C THR A 58 -0.69 13.15 -27.81
N ASP A 59 -0.79 13.22 -26.48
CA ASP A 59 -1.97 13.70 -25.76
C ASP A 59 -1.60 14.99 -25.00
N TYR A 60 -2.52 15.95 -24.96
CA TYR A 60 -2.52 17.02 -23.96
C TYR A 60 -2.35 16.36 -22.58
N PHE A 61 -1.17 16.44 -21.99
CA PHE A 61 -0.95 15.91 -20.65
C PHE A 61 -1.79 16.74 -19.68
N ASN A 62 -2.76 16.11 -19.01
CA ASN A 62 -3.45 16.75 -17.91
C ASN A 62 -2.43 17.02 -16.81
N GLU A 63 -2.07 18.30 -16.63
CA GLU A 63 -1.10 18.69 -15.61
C GLU A 63 -1.56 18.25 -14.24
N THR A 64 -0.74 17.42 -13.59
CA THR A 64 -0.99 16.86 -12.26
C THR A 64 -0.01 17.47 -11.27
N THR A 65 -0.50 18.44 -10.50
CA THR A 65 0.24 19.04 -9.39
C THR A 65 0.09 18.25 -8.10
N ILE A 66 1.21 17.84 -7.51
CA ILE A 66 1.31 17.16 -6.21
C ILE A 66 2.00 18.11 -5.23
N LEU A 67 1.28 18.47 -4.17
CA LEU A 67 1.78 19.31 -3.09
C LEU A 67 2.38 18.45 -1.98
N ILE A 68 3.68 18.62 -1.72
CA ILE A 68 4.38 18.00 -0.61
C ILE A 68 4.13 18.86 0.63
N TRP A 69 3.21 18.41 1.48
CA TRP A 69 2.77 19.18 2.64
C TRP A 69 3.63 18.93 3.87
N VAL A 70 4.03 17.68 4.07
CA VAL A 70 4.94 17.25 5.13
C VAL A 70 6.04 16.38 4.52
N TRP A 71 7.28 16.86 4.61
CA TRP A 71 8.46 16.15 4.15
C TRP A 71 8.82 14.98 5.08
N PRO A 72 9.27 13.84 4.55
CA PRO A 72 9.80 12.76 5.37
C PRO A 72 11.10 13.20 6.06
N PHE A 73 11.06 13.25 7.39
CA PHE A 73 12.20 13.57 8.24
C PHE A 73 12.89 14.90 7.90
N GLY A 74 12.13 15.86 7.38
CA GLY A 74 12.64 17.15 6.89
C GLY A 74 13.59 17.05 5.69
N GLN A 75 13.75 15.88 5.08
CA GLN A 75 14.59 15.68 3.90
C GLN A 75 13.87 16.19 2.66
N THR A 76 14.55 17.01 1.86
CA THR A 76 14.03 17.51 0.59
C THR A 76 14.62 16.74 -0.57
N PHE A 77 13.89 16.71 -1.69
CA PHE A 77 14.37 16.17 -2.95
C PHE A 77 14.06 17.13 -4.10
N ASP A 78 14.68 16.89 -5.25
CA ASP A 78 14.47 17.70 -6.44
C ASP A 78 13.01 17.61 -6.92
N LEU A 79 12.32 18.74 -6.99
CA LEU A 79 10.93 18.81 -7.43
C LEU A 79 10.77 18.54 -8.94
N THR A 80 11.88 18.56 -9.70
CA THR A 80 11.90 18.23 -11.13
C THR A 80 12.08 16.73 -11.41
N SER A 81 12.19 15.92 -10.35
CA SER A 81 12.41 14.46 -10.39
C SER A 81 11.49 13.72 -11.37
N CYS A 82 10.22 14.13 -11.49
CA CYS A 82 9.25 13.50 -12.39
C CYS A 82 9.76 13.45 -13.84
N GLN A 83 10.21 14.58 -14.38
CA GLN A 83 10.73 14.67 -15.74
C GLN A 83 12.18 14.15 -15.79
N ALA A 84 13.03 14.61 -14.87
CA ALA A 84 14.48 14.37 -14.92
C ALA A 84 14.87 12.90 -14.73
N MET A 85 14.20 12.18 -13.82
CA MET A 85 14.53 10.78 -13.50
C MET A 85 13.58 9.76 -14.13
N PHE A 86 12.31 10.12 -14.29
CA PHE A 86 11.27 9.17 -14.72
C PHE A 86 10.68 9.47 -16.09
N ASN A 87 11.05 10.59 -16.72
CA ASN A 87 10.51 11.06 -18.00
C ASN A 87 8.96 11.13 -18.01
N ILE A 88 8.37 11.53 -16.88
CA ILE A 88 6.93 11.69 -16.70
C ILE A 88 6.57 13.15 -17.03
N GLN A 89 5.92 13.35 -18.17
CA GLN A 89 5.42 14.66 -18.59
C GLN A 89 4.11 15.03 -17.87
N GLY A 90 3.89 16.32 -17.62
CA GLY A 90 2.71 16.83 -16.93
C GLY A 90 2.65 16.52 -15.43
N CYS A 91 3.74 16.05 -14.81
CA CYS A 91 3.84 15.94 -13.35
C CYS A 91 4.57 17.16 -12.77
N HIS A 92 3.93 17.83 -11.80
CA HIS A 92 4.52 18.96 -11.10
C HIS A 92 4.54 18.71 -9.59
N LEU A 93 5.74 18.59 -9.02
CA LEU A 93 5.91 18.54 -7.57
C LEU A 93 6.10 19.97 -7.05
N THR A 94 5.45 20.31 -5.95
CA THR A 94 5.58 21.63 -5.33
C THR A 94 5.52 21.54 -3.81
N THR A 95 6.13 22.51 -3.14
CA THR A 95 5.99 22.75 -1.70
C THR A 95 5.23 24.03 -1.38
N ASP A 96 4.78 24.75 -2.41
CA ASP A 96 4.06 26.01 -2.22
C ASP A 96 2.66 25.74 -1.68
N ARG A 97 2.48 26.01 -0.38
CA ARG A 97 1.21 25.84 0.32
C ARG A 97 0.10 26.71 -0.25
N SER A 98 0.43 27.79 -0.97
CA SER A 98 -0.57 28.64 -1.66
C SER A 98 -1.32 27.86 -2.75
N LEU A 99 -0.70 26.80 -3.29
CA LEU A 99 -1.27 25.94 -4.32
C LEU A 99 -2.14 24.82 -3.76
N TYR A 100 -2.41 24.78 -2.44
CA TYR A 100 -3.25 23.75 -1.83
C TYR A 100 -4.58 23.59 -2.56
N ASN A 101 -5.34 24.67 -2.80
CA ASN A 101 -6.65 24.57 -3.45
C ASN A 101 -6.60 24.24 -4.95
N LYS A 102 -5.41 24.17 -5.56
CA LYS A 102 -5.19 23.85 -6.98
C LYS A 102 -4.50 22.49 -7.17
N SER A 103 -3.95 21.93 -6.10
CA SER A 103 -3.17 20.69 -6.18
C SER A 103 -4.10 19.49 -6.24
N HIS A 104 -3.84 18.57 -7.18
CA HIS A 104 -4.61 17.35 -7.36
C HIS A 104 -4.38 16.36 -6.21
N ALA A 105 -3.17 16.37 -5.66
CA ALA A 105 -2.82 15.55 -4.52
C ALA A 105 -2.03 16.33 -3.46
N VAL A 106 -2.18 15.92 -2.20
CA VAL A 106 -1.44 16.44 -1.06
C VAL A 106 -0.74 15.27 -0.38
N LEU A 107 0.59 15.27 -0.40
CA LEU A 107 1.43 14.23 0.17
C LEU A 107 1.81 14.60 1.61
N ILE A 108 1.52 13.70 2.54
CA ILE A 108 1.75 13.90 3.98
C ILE A 108 2.49 12.70 4.54
N HIS A 109 3.70 12.92 5.06
CA HIS A 109 4.46 11.87 5.74
C HIS A 109 4.00 11.66 7.18
N HIS A 110 3.65 10.42 7.54
CA HIS A 110 3.05 10.06 8.83
C HIS A 110 3.90 10.42 10.04
N ARG A 111 5.21 10.14 10.00
CA ARG A 111 6.10 10.32 11.17
C ARG A 111 6.26 11.77 11.56
N ASP A 112 6.07 12.68 10.62
CA ASP A 112 6.23 14.11 10.80
C ASP A 112 4.89 14.83 11.01
N ILE A 113 3.77 14.11 11.14
CA ILE A 113 2.50 14.68 11.59
C ILE A 113 2.62 15.04 13.09
N SER A 114 2.37 16.31 13.43
CA SER A 114 2.35 16.78 14.82
C SER A 114 1.25 16.07 15.61
N TRP A 115 1.45 15.84 16.91
CA TRP A 115 0.46 15.19 17.76
C TRP A 115 -0.85 15.98 17.92
N ASP A 116 -0.76 17.30 17.81
CA ASP A 116 -1.87 18.23 17.84
C ASP A 116 -2.51 18.47 16.46
N LEU A 117 -2.01 17.81 15.41
CA LEU A 117 -2.45 17.94 14.02
C LEU A 117 -2.35 19.36 13.42
N THR A 118 -1.69 20.29 14.11
CA THR A 118 -1.61 21.71 13.70
C THR A 118 -0.87 21.90 12.39
N ASN A 119 0.04 20.98 12.05
CA ASN A 119 0.81 21.01 10.83
C ASN A 119 0.10 20.40 9.62
N LEU A 120 -1.15 19.91 9.76
CA LEU A 120 -1.98 19.48 8.64
C LEU A 120 -2.71 20.66 7.98
N PRO A 121 -3.20 20.53 6.72
CA PRO A 121 -3.99 21.57 6.10
C PRO A 121 -5.30 21.81 6.88
N GLN A 122 -5.52 23.04 7.30
CA GLN A 122 -6.72 23.46 8.05
C GLN A 122 -7.86 23.91 7.11
N GLN A 123 -7.55 24.10 5.82
CA GLN A 123 -8.53 24.52 4.82
C GLN A 123 -9.36 23.32 4.35
N ALA A 124 -10.64 23.56 4.04
CA ALA A 124 -11.52 22.54 3.49
C ALA A 124 -10.91 21.93 2.21
N ARG A 125 -10.86 20.59 2.16
CA ARG A 125 -10.30 19.86 1.03
C ARG A 125 -11.21 19.99 -0.20
N PRO A 126 -10.69 20.45 -1.36
CA PRO A 126 -11.46 20.45 -2.60
C PRO A 126 -11.90 19.03 -2.99
N PRO A 127 -13.10 18.84 -3.60
CA PRO A 127 -13.61 17.50 -3.90
C PRO A 127 -12.72 16.65 -4.82
N PHE A 128 -11.99 17.30 -5.74
CA PHE A 128 -11.08 16.62 -6.67
C PHE A 128 -9.74 16.25 -6.03
N GLN A 129 -9.38 16.86 -4.91
CA GLN A 129 -8.08 16.70 -4.29
C GLN A 129 -8.03 15.41 -3.45
N LYS A 130 -6.97 14.62 -3.65
CA LYS A 130 -6.70 13.41 -2.87
C LYS A 130 -5.60 13.66 -1.85
N TRP A 131 -5.84 13.31 -0.59
CA TRP A 131 -4.76 13.26 0.40
C TRP A 131 -4.10 11.89 0.37
N ILE A 132 -2.77 11.89 0.28
CA ILE A 132 -1.94 10.70 0.22
C ILE A 132 -1.23 10.54 1.56
N TRP A 133 -1.54 9.43 2.24
CA TRP A 133 -0.85 9.03 3.45
C TRP A 133 0.44 8.31 3.09
N MET A 134 1.58 8.92 3.38
CA MET A 134 2.89 8.32 3.14
C MET A 134 3.45 7.78 4.46
N ASN A 135 3.78 6.49 4.47
CA ASN A 135 4.54 5.90 5.55
C ASN A 135 5.36 4.71 5.06
N LEU A 136 6.68 4.81 5.23
CA LEU A 136 7.56 3.67 4.99
C LEU A 136 7.94 2.97 6.28
N GLU A 137 7.64 3.51 7.46
CA GLU A 137 8.02 2.91 8.73
C GLU A 137 7.24 1.64 9.08
N SER A 138 7.89 0.73 9.81
CA SER A 138 7.25 -0.49 10.32
C SER A 138 6.10 -0.18 11.29
N PRO A 139 5.11 -1.10 11.48
CA PRO A 139 3.99 -0.88 12.39
C PRO A 139 4.43 -0.59 13.82
N THR A 140 5.47 -1.27 14.31
CA THR A 140 6.03 -1.07 15.66
C THR A 140 6.61 0.33 15.84
N HIS A 141 7.05 0.98 14.76
CA HIS A 141 7.59 2.33 14.76
C HIS A 141 6.59 3.37 14.23
N THR A 142 5.32 3.01 14.10
CA THR A 142 4.26 3.87 13.57
C THR A 142 3.16 3.99 14.63
N PRO A 143 3.33 4.85 15.64
CA PRO A 143 2.29 5.04 16.64
C PRO A 143 1.02 5.59 16.00
N GLN A 144 -0.13 5.11 16.46
CA GLN A 144 -1.43 5.61 16.05
C GLN A 144 -1.59 7.05 16.55
N LYS A 145 -1.97 7.95 15.64
CA LYS A 145 -2.32 9.33 15.97
C LYS A 145 -3.84 9.43 15.95
N SER A 146 -4.43 9.97 17.00
CA SER A 146 -5.87 10.23 17.06
C SER A 146 -6.25 11.34 16.08
N GLY A 147 -7.43 11.27 15.49
CA GLY A 147 -7.99 12.34 14.65
C GLY A 147 -7.52 12.36 13.20
N ILE A 148 -6.63 11.45 12.79
CA ILE A 148 -6.28 11.25 11.37
C ILE A 148 -7.05 10.10 10.71
N GLU A 149 -7.94 9.47 11.48
CA GLU A 149 -8.84 8.42 11.02
C GLU A 149 -9.67 8.95 9.83
N HIS A 150 -9.66 8.23 8.71
CA HIS A 150 -10.44 8.55 7.51
C HIS A 150 -10.09 9.89 6.80
N LEU A 151 -8.98 10.56 7.15
CA LEU A 151 -8.57 11.79 6.45
C LEU A 151 -8.00 11.54 5.04
N PHE A 152 -7.41 10.36 4.84
CA PHE A 152 -6.64 10.04 3.64
C PHE A 152 -7.45 9.25 2.62
N ASN A 153 -7.19 9.52 1.35
CA ASN A 153 -7.84 8.83 0.22
C ASN A 153 -6.96 7.72 -0.36
N LEU A 154 -5.64 7.88 -0.30
CA LEU A 154 -4.67 6.97 -0.88
C LEU A 154 -3.58 6.66 0.13
N THR A 155 -3.05 5.45 0.05
CA THR A 155 -1.93 4.95 0.83
C THR A 155 -0.67 4.84 -0.04
N LEU A 156 0.44 5.34 0.48
CA LEU A 156 1.76 5.24 -0.15
C LEU A 156 2.73 4.59 0.84
N THR A 157 3.01 3.30 0.62
CA THR A 157 3.77 2.47 1.58
C THR A 157 4.62 1.41 0.90
N TYR A 158 5.43 0.69 1.68
CA TYR A 158 6.16 -0.50 1.21
C TYR A 158 5.29 -1.73 1.00
N ARG A 159 4.04 -1.74 1.47
CA ARG A 159 3.15 -2.89 1.32
C ARG A 159 2.69 -3.03 -0.13
N ARG A 160 2.52 -4.28 -0.58
CA ARG A 160 2.06 -4.59 -1.95
C ARG A 160 0.60 -4.26 -2.21
N ASP A 161 -0.19 -4.10 -1.14
CA ASP A 161 -1.61 -3.81 -1.18
C ASP A 161 -1.95 -2.33 -0.94
N SER A 162 -0.95 -1.43 -0.89
CA SER A 162 -1.21 0.01 -0.87
C SER A 162 -1.52 0.54 -2.27
N ASP A 163 -2.29 1.63 -2.34
CA ASP A 163 -2.68 2.27 -3.61
C ASP A 163 -1.46 2.68 -4.44
N ILE A 164 -0.40 3.15 -3.77
CA ILE A 164 0.88 3.51 -4.37
C ILE A 164 1.98 2.74 -3.65
N GLN A 165 2.51 1.71 -4.32
CA GLN A 165 3.58 0.89 -3.75
C GLN A 165 4.95 1.56 -3.93
N VAL A 166 5.71 1.69 -2.83
CA VAL A 166 7.10 2.16 -2.84
C VAL A 166 7.99 1.16 -2.07
N PRO A 167 8.70 0.25 -2.76
CA PRO A 167 9.56 -0.72 -2.09
C PRO A 167 10.79 -0.05 -1.47
N TYR A 168 11.33 -0.66 -0.42
CA TYR A 168 12.60 -0.24 0.20
C TYR A 168 13.82 -0.35 -0.72
N GLY A 169 13.72 -1.18 -1.75
CA GLY A 169 14.79 -1.38 -2.72
C GLY A 169 14.34 -2.31 -3.84
N PHE A 170 15.18 -2.39 -4.86
CA PHE A 170 14.99 -3.27 -6.01
C PHE A 170 16.30 -3.98 -6.31
N LEU A 171 16.21 -5.19 -6.85
CA LEU A 171 17.37 -5.92 -7.35
C LEU A 171 17.72 -5.39 -8.73
N THR A 172 18.99 -5.05 -8.93
CA THR A 172 19.53 -4.67 -10.25
C THR A 172 20.42 -5.78 -10.76
N VAL A 173 20.44 -5.96 -12.09
CA VAL A 173 21.44 -6.82 -12.71
C VAL A 173 22.75 -6.04 -12.74
N SER A 174 23.82 -6.65 -12.22
CA SER A 174 25.16 -6.07 -12.34
C SER A 174 25.56 -6.00 -13.81
N THR A 175 25.66 -4.80 -14.36
CA THR A 175 26.30 -4.56 -15.65
C THR A 175 27.78 -4.30 -15.41
N ASN A 176 28.62 -5.28 -15.80
CA ASN A 176 30.08 -5.10 -15.88
C ASN A 176 30.46 -4.11 -16.99
#